data_AF-A0A9X2A5A1-F1
#
_entry.id   AF-A0A9X2A5A1-F1
#
_cell.length_a   1.000
_cell.length_b   1.000
_cell.length_c   1.000
_cell.angle_alpha   90.00
_cell.angle_beta   90.00
_cell.angle_gamma   90.00
#
_symmetry.space_group_name_H-M   'P 1'
#
loop_
_entity.id
_entity.type
_entity.pdbx_description
1 polymer ?
#
loop_
_entity_poly.entity_id
_entity_poly.type
_entity_poly.pdbx_seq_one_letter_code
_entity_poly.pdbx_strand_id
1 'polypeptide(L)'
;MAIFSLTMKPHSRRKLDSVIRLIACTAAEKLYDQRLEKFFSYDDDSKIIAKGLIFPVDIASSDESFDTFSREKLWNLAECCDSGKVSRIVREIIVNVPFELNADQQRQLVVAFASSLANYYDIAIDFVLRSPPIGADPRSFRAHLFLTTRCIKINKNGELEFSRKSYFEWSNKNLTALNLPTTHDQLKQIRARWAALINVFLARYKIHAYVDSRSHQARQLSVRPFVNLSAIDRQLENCGIPTLLGNYNRQVENENARIMEQRAISERTFSQTLSEESALMETVFATINEAQYRIKKYNKFTQRSNKTDQFIEKYYQQTAATDRSIERYLQKIDRRKRAIS
;
A
#
# COMPACT_ATOMS: atom_id res chain seq x y z
N MET A 1 11.49 16.05 -6.16
CA MET A 1 10.02 15.97 -6.27
C MET A 1 9.69 14.50 -6.15
N ALA A 2 9.04 14.10 -5.06
CA ALA A 2 8.76 12.69 -4.82
C ALA A 2 7.67 12.21 -5.81
N ILE A 3 7.90 11.05 -6.43
CA ILE A 3 7.01 10.50 -7.46
C ILE A 3 5.85 9.79 -6.77
N PHE A 4 4.62 10.00 -7.25
CA PHE A 4 3.46 9.23 -6.80
C PHE A 4 2.97 8.28 -7.87
N SER A 5 3.02 6.99 -7.57
CA SER A 5 2.32 5.97 -8.34
C SER A 5 1.79 4.90 -7.41
N LEU A 6 0.52 4.55 -7.60
CA LEU A 6 -0.12 3.40 -6.99
C LEU A 6 -1.06 2.78 -8.02
N THR A 7 -0.78 1.53 -8.37
CA THR A 7 -1.59 0.74 -9.30
C THR A 7 -2.10 -0.50 -8.59
N MET A 8 -3.34 -0.90 -8.86
CA MET A 8 -3.95 -2.08 -8.28
C MET A 8 -4.38 -3.04 -9.38
N LYS A 9 -3.99 -4.31 -9.27
CA LYS A 9 -4.21 -5.35 -10.28
C LYS A 9 -4.85 -6.59 -9.63
N PRO A 10 -6.05 -7.00 -10.06
CA PRO A 10 -6.61 -8.28 -9.66
C PRO A 10 -5.98 -9.40 -10.48
N HIS A 11 -5.64 -10.49 -9.80
CA HIS A 11 -4.95 -11.64 -10.35
C HIS A 11 -5.87 -12.86 -10.20
N SER A 12 -6.44 -13.30 -11.32
CA SER A 12 -7.38 -14.44 -11.36
C SER A 12 -6.75 -15.69 -11.92
N ARG A 13 -7.27 -16.84 -11.49
CA ARG A 13 -6.82 -18.17 -11.93
C ARG A 13 -6.87 -18.37 -13.45
N ARG A 14 -7.79 -17.69 -14.15
CA ARG A 14 -7.83 -17.75 -15.63
C ARG A 14 -6.67 -17.02 -16.28
N LYS A 15 -6.18 -15.93 -15.67
CA LYS A 15 -5.17 -15.05 -16.25
C LYS A 15 -3.75 -15.39 -15.80
N LEU A 16 -3.60 -16.11 -14.71
CA LEU A 16 -2.33 -16.57 -14.18
C LEU A 16 -2.29 -18.07 -14.17
N ASP A 17 -1.18 -18.63 -14.64
CA ASP A 17 -0.94 -20.06 -14.56
C ASP A 17 -0.84 -20.53 -13.10
N SER A 18 -0.24 -19.71 -12.23
CA SER A 18 -0.03 -19.99 -10.80
C SER A 18 0.28 -18.70 -10.02
N VAL A 19 -0.42 -18.48 -8.90
CA VAL A 19 -0.03 -17.42 -7.94
C VAL A 19 1.31 -17.73 -7.30
N ILE A 20 1.60 -19.00 -7.00
CA ILE A 20 2.90 -19.39 -6.43
C ILE A 20 4.05 -18.97 -7.35
N ARG A 21 3.91 -19.16 -8.66
CA ARG A 21 4.90 -18.69 -9.64
C ARG A 21 5.09 -17.17 -9.60
N LEU A 22 3.99 -16.42 -9.58
CA LEU A 22 4.02 -14.95 -9.51
C LEU A 22 4.77 -14.48 -8.26
N ILE A 23 4.45 -15.08 -7.12
CA ILE A 23 5.04 -14.75 -5.83
C ILE A 23 6.53 -15.15 -5.79
N ALA A 24 6.87 -16.37 -6.22
CA ALA A 24 8.23 -16.87 -6.29
C ALA A 24 9.13 -15.97 -7.15
N CYS A 25 8.65 -15.58 -8.34
CA CYS A 25 9.35 -14.67 -9.25
C CYS A 25 9.54 -13.29 -8.62
N THR A 26 8.50 -12.76 -7.96
CA THR A 26 8.57 -11.41 -7.38
C THR A 26 9.44 -11.37 -6.13
N ALA A 27 9.42 -12.41 -5.30
CA ALA A 27 10.16 -12.51 -4.05
C ALA A 27 11.58 -13.09 -4.21
N ALA A 28 11.95 -13.53 -5.43
CA ALA A 28 13.16 -14.30 -5.71
C ALA A 28 13.35 -15.43 -4.67
N GLU A 29 12.39 -16.36 -4.68
CA GLU A 29 12.41 -17.53 -3.80
C GLU A 29 12.04 -18.80 -4.57
N LYS A 30 12.48 -19.93 -4.00
CA LYS A 30 12.00 -21.25 -4.39
C LYS A 30 10.74 -21.59 -3.62
N LEU A 31 9.61 -21.73 -4.32
CA LEU A 31 8.32 -22.11 -3.73
C LEU A 31 7.71 -23.30 -4.47
N TYR A 32 7.08 -24.21 -3.72
CA TYR A 32 6.32 -25.35 -4.23
C TYR A 32 4.86 -24.98 -4.46
N ASP A 33 4.33 -25.30 -5.64
CA ASP A 33 2.91 -25.21 -5.96
C ASP A 33 2.28 -26.59 -5.77
N GLN A 34 1.44 -26.73 -4.74
CA GLN A 34 0.78 -28.00 -4.40
C GLN A 34 -0.24 -28.45 -5.45
N ARG A 35 -0.83 -27.50 -6.19
CA ARG A 35 -1.82 -27.82 -7.23
C ARG A 35 -1.17 -28.32 -8.52
N LEU A 36 -0.02 -27.74 -8.86
CA LEU A 36 0.75 -28.11 -10.05
C LEU A 36 1.86 -29.13 -9.77
N GLU A 37 2.01 -29.53 -8.51
CA GLU A 37 3.00 -30.47 -7.98
C GLU A 37 4.43 -30.17 -8.42
N LYS A 38 4.82 -28.88 -8.47
CA LYS A 38 6.14 -28.47 -8.96
C LYS A 38 6.71 -27.27 -8.23
N PHE A 39 8.04 -27.17 -8.25
CA PHE A 39 8.76 -26.01 -7.74
C PHE A 39 8.89 -24.92 -8.81
N PHE A 40 8.79 -23.68 -8.36
CA PHE A 40 9.23 -22.50 -9.08
C PHE A 40 10.42 -21.90 -8.32
N SER A 41 11.61 -21.84 -8.95
CA SER A 41 12.83 -21.29 -8.36
C SER A 41 13.24 -20.03 -9.11
N TYR A 42 13.53 -18.97 -8.36
CA TYR A 42 14.02 -17.70 -8.88
C TYR A 42 15.03 -17.18 -7.88
N ASP A 43 16.31 -17.23 -8.21
CA ASP A 43 17.38 -17.05 -7.21
C ASP A 43 18.06 -15.68 -7.29
N ASP A 44 17.64 -14.80 -8.23
CA ASP A 44 18.16 -13.43 -8.36
C ASP A 44 17.44 -12.47 -7.41
N ASP A 45 17.99 -12.35 -6.19
CA ASP A 45 17.55 -11.41 -5.17
C ASP A 45 18.34 -10.09 -5.17
N SER A 46 19.23 -9.87 -6.16
CA SER A 46 20.13 -8.70 -6.22
C SER A 46 19.40 -7.34 -6.21
N LYS A 47 18.12 -7.35 -6.57
CA LYS A 47 17.24 -6.17 -6.59
C LYS A 47 16.25 -6.11 -5.43
N ILE A 48 16.27 -7.07 -4.51
CA ILE A 48 15.36 -7.10 -3.36
C ILE A 48 16.02 -6.35 -2.21
N ILE A 49 15.33 -5.31 -1.73
CA ILE A 49 15.75 -4.53 -0.57
C ILE A 49 15.17 -5.12 0.70
N ALA A 50 13.88 -5.49 0.64
CA ALA A 50 13.18 -6.12 1.75
C ALA A 50 12.01 -6.95 1.24
N LYS A 51 11.67 -8.01 1.95
CA LYS A 51 10.47 -8.82 1.72
C LYS A 51 9.92 -9.34 3.04
N GLY A 52 8.64 -9.64 3.10
CA GLY A 52 8.05 -10.20 4.31
C GLY A 52 6.54 -10.37 4.24
N LEU A 53 6.00 -11.10 5.20
CA LEU A 53 4.57 -11.26 5.41
C LEU A 53 4.10 -10.32 6.52
N ILE A 54 2.94 -9.71 6.31
CA ILE A 54 2.25 -8.85 7.25
C ILE A 54 0.88 -9.44 7.51
N PHE A 55 0.58 -9.61 8.79
CA PHE A 55 -0.70 -10.12 9.27
C PHE A 55 -1.40 -9.04 10.11
N PRO A 56 -2.74 -9.11 10.27
CA PRO A 56 -3.47 -8.29 11.22
C PRO A 56 -2.86 -8.44 12.62
N VAL A 57 -2.90 -7.37 13.42
CA VAL A 57 -2.29 -7.31 14.76
C VAL A 57 -2.77 -8.44 15.67
N ASP A 58 -4.04 -8.82 15.56
CA ASP A 58 -4.63 -9.91 16.38
C ASP A 58 -4.02 -11.28 16.07
N ILE A 59 -3.46 -11.46 14.87
CA ILE A 59 -2.77 -12.68 14.44
C ILE A 59 -1.26 -12.56 14.66
N ALA A 60 -0.69 -11.36 14.50
CA ALA A 60 0.73 -11.12 14.74
C ALA A 60 1.11 -11.11 16.24
N SER A 61 0.13 -11.03 17.15
CA SER A 61 0.32 -10.94 18.60
C SER A 61 0.09 -12.25 19.35
N SER A 62 -0.32 -13.33 18.69
CA SER A 62 -0.25 -14.67 19.29
C SER A 62 1.22 -15.04 19.45
N ASP A 63 1.67 -15.21 20.69
CA ASP A 63 3.07 -15.48 21.13
C ASP A 63 3.68 -16.79 20.54
N GLU A 64 3.01 -17.45 19.60
CA GLU A 64 3.51 -18.64 18.89
C GLU A 64 4.00 -18.26 17.48
N SER A 65 5.31 -17.97 17.46
CA SER A 65 6.23 -17.96 16.30
C SER A 65 5.80 -17.25 15.02
N PHE A 66 6.45 -16.10 14.81
CA PHE A 66 6.68 -15.50 13.48
C PHE A 66 7.29 -16.50 12.46
N ASP A 67 7.83 -17.64 12.91
CA ASP A 67 8.34 -18.76 12.10
C ASP A 67 7.29 -19.77 11.61
N THR A 68 6.02 -19.71 12.07
CA THR A 68 5.02 -20.74 11.70
C THR A 68 4.51 -20.60 10.26
N PHE A 69 4.45 -19.36 9.75
CA PHE A 69 3.75 -19.04 8.50
C PHE A 69 4.73 -18.67 7.40
N SER A 70 4.99 -19.63 6.50
CA SER A 70 5.79 -19.39 5.30
C SER A 70 4.93 -18.80 4.19
N ARG A 71 5.57 -18.05 3.29
CA ARG A 71 4.99 -17.55 2.04
C ARG A 71 4.38 -18.68 1.22
N GLU A 72 5.06 -19.82 1.14
CA GLU A 72 4.58 -21.02 0.49
C GLU A 72 3.24 -21.52 1.07
N LYS A 73 3.15 -21.64 2.40
CA LYS A 73 1.91 -22.06 3.08
C LYS A 73 0.76 -21.09 2.80
N LEU A 74 1.00 -19.79 2.94
CA LEU A 74 -0.02 -18.75 2.74
C LEU A 74 -0.65 -18.83 1.34
N TRP A 75 0.19 -18.87 0.31
CA TRP A 75 -0.30 -18.79 -1.06
C TRP A 75 -0.85 -20.13 -1.58
N ASN A 76 -0.37 -21.27 -1.09
CA ASN A 76 -1.01 -22.56 -1.37
C ASN A 76 -2.38 -22.65 -0.72
N LEU A 77 -2.54 -22.13 0.50
CA LEU A 77 -3.85 -22.03 1.15
C LEU A 77 -4.79 -21.13 0.33
N ALA A 78 -4.29 -20.03 -0.24
CA ALA A 78 -5.10 -19.11 -1.05
C ALA A 78 -5.58 -19.76 -2.35
N GLU A 79 -4.68 -20.50 -3.03
CA GLU A 79 -5.00 -21.30 -4.21
C GLU A 79 -6.02 -22.40 -3.90
N CYS A 80 -5.95 -23.02 -2.72
CA CYS A 80 -6.92 -24.04 -2.30
C CYS A 80 -8.32 -23.44 -2.06
N CYS A 81 -8.41 -22.32 -1.32
CA CYS A 81 -9.68 -21.72 -0.93
C CYS A 81 -10.48 -21.08 -2.08
N ASP A 82 -9.81 -20.56 -3.11
CA ASP A 82 -10.45 -19.93 -4.26
C ASP A 82 -10.25 -20.77 -5.54
N SER A 83 -10.63 -22.05 -5.49
CA SER A 83 -10.35 -23.06 -6.53
C SER A 83 -11.07 -22.87 -7.89
N GLY A 84 -12.10 -22.02 -7.97
CA GLY A 84 -12.84 -21.77 -9.22
C GLY A 84 -12.00 -21.18 -10.36
N LYS A 85 -12.28 -21.60 -11.61
CA LYS A 85 -11.52 -21.19 -12.82
C LYS A 85 -11.40 -19.66 -13.00
N VAL A 86 -12.41 -18.90 -12.59
CA VAL A 86 -12.45 -17.42 -12.74
C VAL A 86 -12.15 -16.71 -11.42
N SER A 87 -11.91 -17.45 -10.34
CA SER A 87 -11.65 -16.89 -9.03
C SER A 87 -10.43 -15.97 -9.03
N ARG A 88 -10.57 -14.83 -8.36
CA ARG A 88 -9.44 -13.99 -7.98
C ARG A 88 -8.77 -14.67 -6.79
N ILE A 89 -7.47 -14.91 -6.91
CA ILE A 89 -6.67 -15.55 -5.86
C ILE A 89 -5.91 -14.49 -5.06
N VAL A 90 -5.42 -13.46 -5.77
CA VAL A 90 -4.61 -12.40 -5.18
C VAL A 90 -4.97 -11.06 -5.80
N ARG A 91 -4.74 -9.99 -5.06
CA ARG A 91 -4.74 -8.63 -5.57
C ARG A 91 -3.39 -7.99 -5.30
N GLU A 92 -2.79 -7.47 -6.34
CA GLU A 92 -1.49 -6.81 -6.25
C GLU A 92 -1.69 -5.30 -6.20
N ILE A 93 -1.07 -4.65 -5.22
CA ILE A 93 -0.87 -3.20 -5.19
C ILE A 93 0.61 -2.94 -5.46
N ILE A 94 0.91 -2.18 -6.50
CA ILE A 94 2.26 -1.74 -6.84
C ILE A 94 2.37 -0.26 -6.52
N VAL A 95 3.28 0.10 -5.64
CA VAL A 95 3.55 1.49 -5.25
C VAL A 95 4.97 1.89 -5.64
N ASN A 96 5.15 3.15 -6.06
CA ASN A 96 6.47 3.76 -6.05
C ASN A 96 6.83 4.17 -4.63
N VAL A 97 8.09 3.92 -4.24
CA VAL A 97 8.64 4.30 -2.94
C VAL A 97 9.61 5.47 -3.14
N PRO A 98 9.55 6.53 -2.31
CA PRO A 98 10.42 7.70 -2.47
C PRO A 98 11.89 7.34 -2.41
N PHE A 99 12.65 7.71 -3.45
CA PHE A 99 14.09 7.46 -3.52
C PHE A 99 14.88 8.33 -2.53
N GLU A 100 14.27 9.40 -2.04
CA GLU A 100 14.84 10.29 -1.03
C GLU A 100 14.99 9.61 0.34
N LEU A 101 14.26 8.50 0.57
CA LEU A 101 14.37 7.69 1.78
C LEU A 101 15.47 6.63 1.62
N ASN A 102 16.22 6.36 2.69
CA ASN A 102 17.17 5.24 2.71
C ASN A 102 16.47 3.88 2.82
N ALA A 103 17.19 2.77 2.63
CA ALA A 103 16.62 1.42 2.58
C ALA A 103 15.77 1.05 3.83
N ASP A 104 16.23 1.38 5.04
CA ASP A 104 15.49 1.09 6.27
C ASP A 104 14.21 1.92 6.37
N GLN A 105 14.27 3.19 6.00
CA GLN A 105 13.13 4.10 5.97
C GLN A 105 12.10 3.66 4.92
N GLN A 106 12.55 3.25 3.74
CA GLN A 106 11.71 2.68 2.69
C GLN A 106 11.00 1.41 3.18
N ARG A 107 11.74 0.50 3.84
CA ARG A 107 11.17 -0.71 4.44
C ARG A 107 10.11 -0.38 5.48
N GLN A 108 10.41 0.53 6.42
CA GLN A 108 9.46 0.96 7.45
C GLN A 108 8.19 1.58 6.84
N LEU A 109 8.32 2.40 5.80
CA LEU A 109 7.20 3.01 5.11
C LEU A 109 6.28 1.94 4.46
N VAL A 110 6.87 0.97 3.76
CA VAL A 110 6.12 -0.14 3.14
C VAL A 110 5.45 -1.01 4.19
N VAL A 111 6.15 -1.37 5.27
CA VAL A 111 5.61 -2.15 6.39
C VAL A 111 4.46 -1.42 7.07
N ALA A 112 4.59 -0.11 7.33
CA ALA A 112 3.52 0.69 7.92
C ALA A 112 2.27 0.72 7.04
N PHE A 113 2.45 0.89 5.73
CA PHE A 113 1.34 0.87 4.77
C PHE A 113 0.67 -0.50 4.69
N ALA A 114 1.46 -1.57 4.53
CA ALA A 114 0.96 -2.94 4.51
C ALA A 114 0.22 -3.30 5.81
N SER A 115 0.77 -2.96 6.97
CA SER A 115 0.14 -3.21 8.28
C SER A 115 -1.19 -2.49 8.39
N SER A 116 -1.25 -1.23 7.94
CA SER A 116 -2.50 -0.47 7.96
C SER A 116 -3.58 -1.09 7.08
N LEU A 117 -3.23 -1.70 5.94
CA LEU A 117 -4.19 -2.38 5.07
C LEU A 117 -4.58 -3.75 5.63
N ALA A 118 -3.61 -4.52 6.13
CA ALA A 118 -3.83 -5.84 6.73
C ALA A 118 -4.84 -5.75 7.88
N ASN A 119 -4.64 -4.80 8.80
CA ASN A 119 -5.54 -4.54 9.92
C ASN A 119 -6.93 -4.05 9.48
N TYR A 120 -7.02 -3.23 8.44
CA TYR A 120 -8.29 -2.62 8.04
C TYR A 120 -9.20 -3.57 7.26
N TYR A 121 -8.60 -4.54 6.56
CA TYR A 121 -9.31 -5.52 5.73
C TYR A 121 -9.33 -6.93 6.31
N ASP A 122 -8.68 -7.15 7.47
CA ASP A 122 -8.44 -8.42 8.14
C ASP A 122 -7.73 -9.46 7.25
N ILE A 123 -6.82 -9.01 6.38
CA ILE A 123 -6.15 -9.85 5.37
C ILE A 123 -4.65 -10.00 5.67
N ALA A 124 -4.05 -11.07 5.13
CA ALA A 124 -2.60 -11.16 5.01
C ALA A 124 -2.10 -10.39 3.78
N ILE A 125 -0.93 -9.76 3.92
CA ILE A 125 -0.22 -9.07 2.85
C ILE A 125 1.21 -9.56 2.77
N ASP A 126 1.62 -9.99 1.58
CA ASP A 126 3.00 -10.31 1.26
C ASP A 126 3.62 -9.14 0.49
N PHE A 127 4.69 -8.55 1.01
CA PHE A 127 5.36 -7.44 0.34
C PHE A 127 6.76 -7.80 -0.14
N VAL A 128 7.14 -7.21 -1.27
CA VAL A 128 8.50 -7.19 -1.78
C VAL A 128 8.85 -5.77 -2.22
N LEU A 129 9.84 -5.17 -1.56
CA LEU A 129 10.45 -3.90 -1.91
C LEU A 129 11.67 -4.15 -2.79
N ARG A 130 11.70 -3.52 -3.96
CA ARG A 130 12.75 -3.68 -4.97
C ARG A 130 13.41 -2.37 -5.34
N SER A 131 14.72 -2.45 -5.59
CA SER A 131 15.50 -1.39 -6.22
C SER A 131 15.19 -1.31 -7.72
N PRO A 132 15.47 -0.17 -8.37
CA PRO A 132 15.31 -0.02 -9.81
C PRO A 132 16.12 -1.08 -10.60
N PRO A 133 15.57 -1.59 -11.72
CA PRO A 133 16.34 -2.44 -12.62
C PRO A 133 17.46 -1.67 -13.31
N ILE A 134 18.48 -2.40 -13.78
CA ILE A 134 19.60 -1.80 -14.52
C ILE A 134 19.05 -1.13 -15.79
N GLY A 135 19.47 0.11 -16.04
CA GLY A 135 19.02 0.91 -17.19
C GLY A 135 17.66 1.60 -17.03
N ALA A 136 16.97 1.42 -15.90
CA ALA A 136 15.80 2.21 -15.56
C ALA A 136 16.16 3.46 -14.75
N ASP A 137 15.19 4.37 -14.59
CA ASP A 137 15.35 5.55 -13.74
C ASP A 137 15.77 5.12 -12.32
N PRO A 138 16.92 5.60 -11.78
CA PRO A 138 17.42 5.22 -10.46
C PRO A 138 16.51 5.66 -9.30
N ARG A 139 15.47 6.46 -9.58
CA ARG A 139 14.46 6.88 -8.60
C ARG A 139 13.24 5.94 -8.54
N SER A 140 13.17 4.96 -9.44
CA SER A 140 11.98 4.11 -9.64
C SER A 140 11.87 2.92 -8.68
N PHE A 141 12.16 3.12 -7.39
CA PHE A 141 11.95 2.10 -6.35
C PHE A 141 10.47 1.69 -6.30
N ARG A 142 10.21 0.39 -6.17
CA ARG A 142 8.84 -0.15 -6.18
C ARG A 142 8.64 -1.17 -5.08
N ALA A 143 7.47 -1.12 -4.45
CA ALA A 143 7.00 -2.22 -3.62
C ALA A 143 5.79 -2.90 -4.27
N HIS A 144 5.86 -4.22 -4.34
CA HIS A 144 4.75 -5.10 -4.70
C HIS A 144 4.12 -5.57 -3.40
N LEU A 145 2.82 -5.35 -3.21
CA LEU A 145 2.04 -5.81 -2.07
C LEU A 145 0.97 -6.76 -2.60
N PHE A 146 1.06 -8.03 -2.27
CA PHE A 146 0.10 -9.07 -2.64
C PHE A 146 -0.87 -9.28 -1.48
N LEU A 147 -2.11 -8.88 -1.72
CA LEU A 147 -3.21 -8.95 -0.78
C LEU A 147 -3.99 -10.24 -1.00
N THR A 148 -4.22 -10.97 0.08
CA THR A 148 -5.15 -12.11 0.09
C THR A 148 -6.59 -11.63 -0.10
N THR A 149 -7.42 -12.44 -0.75
CA THR A 149 -8.83 -12.13 -1.07
C THR A 149 -9.79 -12.42 0.09
N ARG A 150 -9.31 -13.11 1.11
CA ARG A 150 -10.09 -13.60 2.25
C ARG A 150 -9.49 -13.14 3.56
N CYS A 151 -10.36 -12.91 4.52
CA CYS A 151 -9.93 -12.58 5.88
C CYS A 151 -9.25 -13.80 6.49
N ILE A 152 -8.17 -13.57 7.24
CA ILE A 152 -7.40 -14.62 7.90
C ILE A 152 -7.78 -14.74 9.37
N LYS A 153 -7.63 -15.95 9.91
CA LYS A 153 -7.81 -16.26 11.33
C LYS A 153 -6.89 -17.43 11.72
N ILE A 154 -6.65 -17.58 13.01
CA ILE A 154 -6.02 -18.78 13.57
C ILE A 154 -7.12 -19.73 14.01
N ASN A 155 -7.05 -20.98 13.57
CA ASN A 155 -8.02 -22.01 13.95
C ASN A 155 -7.73 -22.53 15.37
N LYS A 156 -8.57 -23.45 15.87
CA LYS A 156 -8.41 -24.03 17.22
C LYS A 156 -7.11 -24.81 17.41
N ASN A 157 -6.46 -25.20 16.32
CA ASN A 157 -5.21 -25.97 16.31
C ASN A 157 -3.97 -25.08 16.17
N GLY A 158 -4.12 -23.75 16.16
CA GLY A 158 -3.00 -22.81 15.98
C GLY A 158 -2.59 -22.58 14.52
N GLU A 159 -3.35 -23.10 13.55
CA GLU A 159 -3.02 -22.98 12.12
C GLU A 159 -3.74 -21.82 11.43
N LEU A 160 -3.11 -21.29 10.39
CA LEU A 160 -3.69 -20.24 9.54
C LEU A 160 -4.87 -20.81 8.74
N GLU A 161 -6.01 -20.12 8.81
CA GLU A 161 -7.21 -20.45 8.03
C GLU A 161 -7.78 -19.21 7.35
N PHE A 162 -8.19 -19.34 6.08
CA PHE A 162 -9.00 -18.32 5.41
C PHE A 162 -10.48 -18.47 5.75
N SER A 163 -11.11 -17.35 6.06
CA SER A 163 -12.53 -17.28 6.42
C SER A 163 -13.37 -16.70 5.27
N ARG A 164 -14.22 -15.72 5.58
CA ARG A 164 -15.03 -14.99 4.60
C ARG A 164 -14.16 -14.22 3.62
N LYS A 165 -14.71 -13.91 2.45
CA LYS A 165 -14.08 -12.93 1.55
C LYS A 165 -14.02 -11.57 2.25
N SER A 166 -12.86 -10.92 2.16
CA SER A 166 -12.74 -9.54 2.61
C SER A 166 -13.75 -8.69 1.85
N TYR A 167 -14.34 -7.69 2.51
CA TYR A 167 -15.30 -6.81 1.84
C TYR A 167 -14.65 -6.03 0.68
N PHE A 168 -13.32 -5.96 0.65
CA PHE A 168 -12.56 -5.47 -0.50
C PHE A 168 -12.84 -6.24 -1.80
N GLU A 169 -13.27 -7.50 -1.70
CA GLU A 169 -13.63 -8.37 -2.81
C GLU A 169 -15.15 -8.46 -3.06
N TRP A 170 -15.97 -7.72 -2.30
CA TRP A 170 -17.43 -7.72 -2.47
C TRP A 170 -17.88 -6.89 -3.67
N SER A 171 -19.06 -7.19 -4.19
CA SER A 171 -19.68 -6.39 -5.25
C SER A 171 -20.08 -5.01 -4.71
N ASN A 172 -20.05 -3.99 -5.58
CA ASN A 172 -20.55 -2.66 -5.21
C ASN A 172 -21.98 -2.70 -4.69
N LYS A 173 -22.84 -3.59 -5.23
CA LYS A 173 -24.22 -3.78 -4.74
C LYS A 173 -24.26 -4.20 -3.26
N ASN A 174 -23.40 -5.14 -2.86
CA ASN A 174 -23.34 -5.60 -1.46
C ASN A 174 -22.72 -4.53 -0.55
N LEU A 175 -21.73 -3.79 -1.05
CA LEU A 175 -21.10 -2.70 -0.32
C LEU A 175 -22.11 -1.57 -0.05
N THR A 176 -22.83 -1.13 -1.07
CA THR A 176 -23.82 -0.04 -0.92
C THR A 176 -24.99 -0.45 -0.04
N ALA A 177 -25.43 -1.71 -0.09
CA ALA A 177 -26.48 -2.23 0.78
C ALA A 177 -26.10 -2.17 2.28
N LEU A 178 -24.80 -2.16 2.60
CA LEU A 178 -24.28 -2.07 3.97
C LEU A 178 -23.66 -0.70 4.28
N ASN A 179 -23.90 0.32 3.44
CA ASN A 179 -23.31 1.66 3.55
C ASN A 179 -21.77 1.66 3.62
N LEU A 180 -21.14 0.68 2.98
CA LEU A 180 -19.69 0.58 2.88
C LEU A 180 -19.18 1.30 1.62
N PRO A 181 -17.92 1.80 1.63
CA PRO A 181 -17.34 2.46 0.48
C PRO A 181 -17.27 1.52 -0.72
N THR A 182 -17.58 2.04 -1.92
CA THR A 182 -17.48 1.27 -3.16
C THR A 182 -16.03 0.88 -3.46
N THR A 183 -15.80 -0.07 -4.37
CA THR A 183 -14.43 -0.44 -4.79
C THR A 183 -13.61 0.77 -5.24
N HIS A 184 -14.24 1.72 -5.93
CA HIS A 184 -13.58 2.94 -6.40
C HIS A 184 -13.23 3.89 -5.24
N ASP A 185 -14.11 4.02 -4.25
CA ASP A 185 -13.85 4.86 -3.06
C ASP A 185 -12.80 4.23 -2.15
N GLN A 186 -12.82 2.90 -2.00
CA GLN A 186 -11.76 2.16 -1.32
C GLN A 186 -10.40 2.38 -2.02
N LEU A 187 -10.34 2.35 -3.35
CA LEU A 187 -9.10 2.67 -4.08
C LEU A 187 -8.64 4.12 -3.82
N LYS A 188 -9.55 5.10 -3.78
CA LYS A 188 -9.22 6.49 -3.42
C LYS A 188 -8.66 6.58 -2.00
N GLN A 189 -9.27 5.89 -1.05
CA GLN A 189 -8.82 5.85 0.35
C GLN A 189 -7.43 5.22 0.46
N ILE A 190 -7.17 4.11 -0.23
CA ILE A 190 -5.85 3.46 -0.27
C ILE A 190 -4.79 4.42 -0.84
N ARG A 191 -5.10 5.11 -1.95
CA ARG A 191 -4.20 6.11 -2.56
C ARG A 191 -3.93 7.29 -1.63
N ALA A 192 -4.97 7.79 -0.95
CA ALA A 192 -4.84 8.88 0.02
C ALA A 192 -3.97 8.46 1.21
N ARG A 193 -4.19 7.26 1.75
CA ARG A 193 -3.39 6.67 2.84
C ARG A 193 -1.93 6.52 2.44
N TRP A 194 -1.64 6.04 1.22
CA TRP A 194 -0.26 5.92 0.75
C TRP A 194 0.45 7.28 0.67
N ALA A 195 -0.17 8.29 0.07
CA ALA A 195 0.41 9.63 0.00
C ALA A 195 0.60 10.25 1.39
N ALA A 196 -0.37 10.07 2.30
CA ALA A 196 -0.25 10.55 3.67
C ALA A 196 0.96 9.94 4.39
N LEU A 197 1.15 8.62 4.29
CA LEU A 197 2.32 7.95 4.88
C LEU A 197 3.63 8.41 4.27
N ILE A 198 3.71 8.58 2.95
CA ILE A 198 4.89 9.18 2.30
C ILE A 198 5.21 10.54 2.92
N ASN A 199 4.23 11.44 2.98
CA ASN A 199 4.44 12.79 3.49
C ASN A 199 4.86 12.80 4.97
N VAL A 200 4.30 11.91 5.79
CA VAL A 200 4.71 11.73 7.19
C VAL A 200 6.17 11.30 7.28
N PHE A 201 6.60 10.34 6.45
CA PHE A 201 8.00 9.88 6.44
C PHE A 201 8.95 10.96 5.94
N LEU A 202 8.61 11.66 4.85
CA LEU A 202 9.41 12.75 4.32
C LEU A 202 9.58 13.88 5.35
N ALA A 203 8.48 14.29 6.01
CA ALA A 203 8.52 15.28 7.08
C ALA A 203 9.36 14.83 8.27
N ARG A 204 9.18 13.59 8.74
CA ARG A 204 9.94 13.00 9.87
C ARG A 204 11.46 13.06 9.63
N TYR A 205 11.89 12.82 8.39
CA TYR A 205 13.30 12.84 8.02
C TYR A 205 13.77 14.19 7.48
N LYS A 206 12.97 15.26 7.65
CA LYS A 206 13.27 16.63 7.22
C LYS A 206 13.58 16.73 5.71
N ILE A 207 12.97 15.86 4.91
CA ILE A 207 13.11 15.87 3.46
C ILE A 207 12.05 16.82 2.90
N HIS A 208 12.50 17.90 2.27
CA HIS A 208 11.64 18.90 1.65
C HIS A 208 11.05 18.41 0.31
N ALA A 209 10.19 17.40 0.40
CA ALA A 209 9.41 16.86 -0.71
C ALA A 209 7.99 16.55 -0.24
N TYR A 210 7.04 16.60 -1.16
CA TYR A 210 5.63 16.37 -0.88
C TYR A 210 4.97 15.60 -2.02
N VAL A 211 3.95 14.82 -1.68
CA VAL A 211 3.20 13.95 -2.59
C VAL A 211 1.70 14.16 -2.44
N ASP A 212 0.99 14.29 -3.58
CA ASP A 212 -0.47 14.33 -3.63
C ASP A 212 -1.03 13.17 -4.46
N SER A 213 -1.99 12.44 -3.89
CA SER A 213 -2.58 11.24 -4.50
C SER A 213 -3.71 11.50 -5.49
N ARG A 214 -4.24 12.74 -5.51
CA ARG A 214 -5.36 13.16 -6.35
C ARG A 214 -4.94 13.22 -7.83
N SER A 215 -5.88 13.00 -8.74
CA SER A 215 -5.62 13.16 -10.18
C SER A 215 -5.19 14.59 -10.51
N HIS A 216 -4.55 14.80 -11.66
CA HIS A 216 -4.22 16.16 -12.13
C HIS A 216 -5.47 17.04 -12.15
N GLN A 217 -6.58 16.54 -12.70
CA GLN A 217 -7.87 17.23 -12.70
C GLN A 217 -8.37 17.60 -11.29
N ALA A 218 -8.31 16.67 -10.32
CA ALA A 218 -8.74 16.94 -8.95
C ALA A 218 -7.78 17.86 -8.16
N ARG A 219 -6.55 18.04 -8.64
CA ARG A 219 -5.58 19.03 -8.14
C ARG A 219 -5.69 20.38 -8.84
N GLN A 220 -6.65 20.51 -9.79
CA GLN A 220 -6.77 21.62 -10.73
C GLN A 220 -5.46 21.89 -11.49
N LEU A 221 -4.69 20.84 -11.73
CA LEU A 221 -3.48 20.91 -12.53
C LEU A 221 -3.88 20.85 -14.00
N SER A 222 -3.62 21.94 -14.71
CA SER A 222 -3.62 22.06 -16.17
C SER A 222 -2.43 21.34 -16.83
N VAL A 223 -1.95 20.26 -16.20
CA VAL A 223 -0.85 19.40 -16.65
C VAL A 223 -1.40 18.43 -17.68
N ARG A 224 -0.76 18.37 -18.84
CA ARG A 224 -1.17 17.50 -19.94
C ARG A 224 -0.65 16.08 -19.70
N PRO A 225 -1.48 15.04 -19.90
CA PRO A 225 -1.02 13.66 -19.74
C PRO A 225 -0.05 13.27 -20.86
N PHE A 226 0.92 12.43 -20.54
CA PHE A 226 1.74 11.76 -21.55
C PHE A 226 0.91 10.74 -22.33
N VAL A 227 1.29 10.52 -23.59
CA VAL A 227 0.71 9.45 -24.42
C VAL A 227 1.64 8.23 -24.34
N ASN A 228 1.07 7.03 -24.16
CA ASN A 228 1.87 5.81 -24.13
C ASN A 228 2.54 5.56 -25.48
N LEU A 229 3.87 5.37 -25.46
CA LEU A 229 4.63 4.95 -26.64
C LEU A 229 4.28 3.50 -27.01
N SER A 230 4.07 3.26 -28.30
CA SER A 230 3.96 1.89 -28.82
C SER A 230 5.28 1.12 -28.66
N ALA A 231 5.25 -0.19 -28.82
CA ALA A 231 6.47 -1.00 -28.74
C ALA A 231 7.52 -0.57 -29.79
N ILE A 232 7.06 -0.18 -30.98
CA ILE A 232 7.91 0.29 -32.08
C ILE A 232 8.52 1.65 -31.73
N ASP A 233 7.70 2.60 -31.25
CA ASP A 233 8.22 3.93 -30.88
C ASP A 233 9.26 3.83 -29.76
N ARG A 234 9.03 2.95 -28.77
CA ARG A 234 9.98 2.73 -27.69
C ARG A 234 11.32 2.17 -28.19
N GLN A 235 11.27 1.27 -29.17
CA GLN A 235 12.48 0.71 -29.76
C GLN A 235 13.26 1.76 -30.54
N LEU A 236 12.58 2.59 -31.34
CA LEU A 236 13.20 3.69 -32.08
C LEU A 236 13.85 4.71 -31.14
N GLU A 237 13.15 5.12 -30.08
CA GLU A 237 13.68 6.04 -29.06
C GLU A 237 14.90 5.45 -28.34
N ASN A 238 14.89 4.15 -28.02
CA ASN A 238 16.04 3.47 -27.41
C ASN A 238 17.27 3.41 -28.34
N CYS A 239 17.06 3.39 -29.65
CA CYS A 239 18.12 3.49 -30.65
C CYS A 239 18.56 4.95 -30.91
N GLY A 240 18.04 5.91 -30.15
CA GLY A 240 18.35 7.33 -30.30
C GLY A 240 17.61 8.01 -31.47
N ILE A 241 16.63 7.34 -32.08
CA ILE A 241 15.83 7.90 -33.18
C ILE A 241 14.56 8.53 -32.58
N PRO A 242 14.42 9.87 -32.64
CA PRO A 242 13.26 10.54 -32.07
C PRO A 242 12.00 10.23 -32.89
N THR A 243 10.91 9.96 -32.17
CA THR A 243 9.58 9.63 -32.71
C THR A 243 8.61 10.78 -32.50
N LEU A 244 7.52 10.81 -33.27
CA LEU A 244 6.50 11.86 -33.13
C LEU A 244 5.85 11.84 -31.73
N LEU A 245 5.50 10.66 -31.22
CA LEU A 245 4.95 10.49 -29.88
C LEU A 245 5.98 10.80 -28.78
N GLY A 246 7.25 10.44 -28.98
CA GLY A 246 8.32 10.77 -28.06
C GLY A 246 8.61 12.27 -28.01
N ASN A 247 8.58 12.95 -29.17
CA ASN A 247 8.70 14.42 -29.25
C ASN A 247 7.51 15.12 -28.59
N TYR A 248 6.29 14.64 -28.82
CA TYR A 248 5.10 15.13 -28.12
C TYR A 248 5.24 14.97 -26.61
N ASN A 249 5.68 13.80 -26.14
CA ASN A 249 5.92 13.56 -24.71
C ASN A 249 7.01 14.48 -24.16
N ARG A 250 8.15 14.67 -24.85
CA ARG A 250 9.18 15.65 -24.45
C ARG A 250 8.64 17.08 -24.38
N GLN A 251 7.76 17.48 -25.31
CA GLN A 251 7.10 18.78 -25.27
C GLN A 251 6.15 18.90 -24.06
N VAL A 252 5.31 17.89 -23.83
CA VAL A 252 4.43 17.81 -22.66
C VAL A 252 5.25 17.82 -21.36
N GLU A 253 6.40 17.17 -21.32
CA GLU A 253 7.33 17.20 -20.20
C GLU A 253 7.83 18.61 -19.93
N ASN A 254 8.27 19.34 -20.95
CA ASN A 254 8.73 20.72 -20.84
C ASN A 254 7.61 21.67 -20.38
N GLU A 255 6.41 21.53 -20.94
CA GLU A 255 5.24 22.32 -20.53
C GLU A 255 4.84 22.02 -19.08
N ASN A 256 4.80 20.73 -18.71
CA ASN A 256 4.50 20.30 -17.35
C ASN A 256 5.60 20.72 -16.35
N ALA A 257 6.87 20.75 -16.76
CA ALA A 257 7.99 21.21 -15.94
C ALA A 257 7.83 22.69 -15.57
N ARG A 258 7.43 23.55 -16.52
CA ARG A 258 7.13 24.97 -16.25
C ARG A 258 5.97 25.15 -15.28
N ILE A 259 4.88 24.38 -15.45
CA ILE A 259 3.73 24.39 -14.55
C ILE A 259 4.13 23.91 -13.13
N MET A 260 5.00 22.90 -13.04
CA MET A 260 5.49 22.37 -11.77
C MET A 260 6.50 23.30 -11.09
N GLU A 261 7.33 24.02 -11.84
CA GLU A 261 8.31 24.97 -11.30
C GLU A 261 7.63 26.17 -10.63
N GLN A 262 6.63 26.76 -11.30
CA GLN A 262 5.80 27.83 -10.72
C GLN A 262 5.08 27.37 -9.45
N ARG A 263 4.70 26.10 -9.39
CA ARG A 263 4.05 25.51 -8.20
C ARG A 263 5.03 25.13 -7.10
N ALA A 264 6.24 24.67 -7.41
CA ALA A 264 7.26 24.33 -6.43
C ALA A 264 7.63 25.55 -5.56
N ILE A 265 7.57 26.76 -6.14
CA ILE A 265 7.71 28.02 -5.42
C ILE A 265 6.57 28.23 -4.40
N SER A 266 5.33 27.89 -4.80
CA SER A 266 4.15 27.97 -3.91
C SER A 266 4.15 26.87 -2.84
N GLU A 267 4.60 25.66 -3.16
CA GLU A 267 4.68 24.51 -2.23
C GLU A 267 5.84 24.62 -1.23
N ARG A 268 6.95 25.27 -1.57
CA ARG A 268 8.00 25.64 -0.58
C ARG A 268 7.45 26.50 0.54
N THR A 269 6.59 27.45 0.18
CA THR A 269 5.89 28.33 1.13
C THR A 269 4.92 27.54 2.03
N PHE A 270 4.23 26.54 1.47
CA PHE A 270 3.35 25.63 2.23
C PHE A 270 4.12 24.65 3.14
N SER A 271 5.29 24.18 2.71
CA SER A 271 6.11 23.21 3.46
C SER A 271 6.70 23.83 4.73
N GLN A 272 6.93 25.14 4.76
CA GLN A 272 7.31 25.88 5.96
C GLN A 272 6.19 25.86 7.02
N THR A 273 4.92 25.93 6.62
CA THR A 273 3.77 25.87 7.56
C THR A 273 3.47 24.46 8.09
N LEU A 274 3.79 23.41 7.33
CA LEU A 274 3.61 22.01 7.74
C LEU A 274 4.63 21.56 8.80
N SER A 275 5.81 22.17 8.82
CA SER A 275 6.83 21.92 9.85
C SER A 275 6.36 22.35 11.25
N GLU A 276 5.46 23.34 11.33
CA GLU A 276 4.90 23.84 12.60
C GLU A 276 3.76 22.93 13.12
N GLU A 277 3.02 22.26 12.22
CA GLU A 277 1.96 21.30 12.58
C GLU A 277 2.51 19.87 12.86
N SER A 278 3.77 19.57 12.50
CA SER A 278 4.41 18.26 12.69
C SER A 278 4.48 17.80 14.15
N ALA A 279 4.57 18.74 15.09
CA ALA A 279 4.58 18.43 16.54
C ALA A 279 3.26 17.82 17.03
N LEU A 280 2.13 18.21 16.44
CA LEU A 280 0.82 17.63 16.77
C LEU A 280 0.69 16.21 16.21
N MET A 281 1.32 15.92 15.08
CA MET A 281 1.27 14.59 14.47
C MET A 281 2.22 13.61 15.18
N GLU A 282 3.38 14.07 15.63
CA GLU A 282 4.28 13.28 16.49
C GLU A 282 3.63 12.92 17.82
N THR A 283 2.91 13.85 18.45
CA THR A 283 2.15 13.57 19.67
C THR A 283 1.00 12.60 19.40
N VAL A 284 0.28 12.71 18.28
CA VAL A 284 -0.75 11.74 17.89
C VAL A 284 -0.15 10.35 17.65
N PHE A 285 0.98 10.23 16.95
CA PHE A 285 1.66 8.94 16.74
C PHE A 285 2.24 8.36 18.02
N ALA A 286 2.82 9.19 18.90
CA ALA A 286 3.26 8.77 20.23
C ALA A 286 2.07 8.24 21.04
N THR A 287 0.94 8.94 21.02
CA THR A 287 -0.29 8.54 21.71
C THR A 287 -0.87 7.24 21.12
N ILE A 288 -0.83 7.06 19.79
CA ILE A 288 -1.26 5.81 19.14
C ILE A 288 -0.34 4.66 19.50
N ASN A 289 0.98 4.84 19.45
CA ASN A 289 1.95 3.80 19.82
C ASN A 289 1.85 3.46 21.31
N GLU A 290 1.65 4.45 22.17
CA GLU A 290 1.47 4.26 23.61
C GLU A 290 0.12 3.58 23.91
N ALA A 291 -0.94 3.93 23.18
CA ALA A 291 -2.23 3.24 23.24
C ALA A 291 -2.10 1.78 22.76
N GLN A 292 -1.38 1.51 21.68
CA GLN A 292 -1.11 0.16 21.19
C GLN A 292 -0.27 -0.65 22.19
N TYR A 293 0.74 -0.04 22.81
CA TYR A 293 1.53 -0.65 23.87
C TYR A 293 0.68 -0.95 25.11
N ARG A 294 -0.21 -0.03 25.50
CA ARG A 294 -1.15 -0.21 26.61
C ARG A 294 -2.21 -1.27 26.31
N ILE A 295 -2.72 -1.36 25.08
CA ILE A 295 -3.60 -2.44 24.62
C ILE A 295 -2.87 -3.79 24.70
N LYS A 296 -1.60 -3.85 24.26
CA LYS A 296 -0.75 -5.04 24.38
C LYS A 296 -0.54 -5.47 25.84
N LYS A 297 -0.36 -4.51 26.75
CA LYS A 297 -0.25 -4.75 28.20
C LYS A 297 -1.57 -5.16 28.84
N TYR A 298 -2.68 -4.56 28.41
CA TYR A 298 -4.01 -4.81 28.95
C TYR A 298 -4.56 -6.15 28.47
N ASN A 299 -4.39 -6.53 27.20
CA ASN A 299 -4.78 -7.85 26.68
C ASN A 299 -4.04 -8.99 27.39
N LYS A 300 -2.78 -8.78 27.80
CA LYS A 300 -2.01 -9.70 28.65
C LYS A 300 -2.57 -9.82 30.07
N PHE A 301 -3.31 -8.81 30.54
CA PHE A 301 -3.98 -8.76 31.84
C PHE A 301 -5.42 -9.33 31.77
N THR A 302 -6.13 -9.10 30.68
CA THR A 302 -7.51 -9.57 30.44
C THR A 302 -7.59 -11.07 30.20
N GLN A 303 -6.52 -11.70 29.70
CA GLN A 303 -6.37 -13.17 29.71
C GLN A 303 -6.40 -13.79 31.12
N ARG A 304 -6.37 -12.98 32.20
CA ARG A 304 -6.46 -13.44 33.59
C ARG A 304 -7.75 -13.07 34.34
N SER A 305 -8.71 -12.33 33.77
CA SER A 305 -9.95 -12.01 34.49
C SER A 305 -11.11 -11.61 33.57
N ASN A 306 -12.15 -12.46 33.54
CA ASN A 306 -13.43 -12.18 32.88
C ASN A 306 -14.24 -11.10 33.63
N LYS A 307 -14.27 -9.87 33.12
CA LYS A 307 -15.35 -8.86 33.27
C LYS A 307 -15.19 -7.82 32.15
N THR A 308 -15.54 -8.18 30.90
CA THR A 308 -14.93 -7.57 29.71
C THR A 308 -15.87 -7.05 28.61
N ASP A 309 -17.10 -6.62 28.91
CA ASP A 309 -18.00 -6.16 27.82
C ASP A 309 -18.30 -4.65 27.82
N GLN A 310 -18.23 -3.95 28.96
CA GLN A 310 -18.57 -2.52 29.01
C GLN A 310 -17.43 -1.56 28.65
N PHE A 311 -16.17 -2.01 28.70
CA PHE A 311 -15.02 -1.16 28.39
C PHE A 311 -14.67 -1.16 26.90
N ILE A 312 -14.84 -2.29 26.20
CA ILE A 312 -14.54 -2.42 24.76
C ILE A 312 -15.44 -1.48 23.93
N GLU A 313 -16.70 -1.35 24.31
CA GLU A 313 -17.67 -0.47 23.64
C GLU A 313 -17.29 1.02 23.75
N LYS A 314 -16.73 1.44 24.89
CA LYS A 314 -16.19 2.79 25.10
C LYS A 314 -14.93 3.06 24.24
N TYR A 315 -14.15 2.02 23.93
CA TYR A 315 -12.95 2.12 23.10
C TYR A 315 -13.25 2.20 21.60
N TYR A 316 -14.26 1.46 21.10
CA TYR A 316 -14.74 1.62 19.72
C TYR A 316 -15.30 3.02 19.45
N GLN A 317 -15.89 3.66 20.47
CA GLN A 317 -16.32 5.06 20.37
C GLN A 317 -15.15 6.05 20.31
N GLN A 318 -14.01 5.72 20.94
CA GLN A 318 -12.79 6.54 20.86
C GLN A 318 -12.07 6.39 19.52
N THR A 319 -11.93 5.18 18.96
CA THR A 319 -11.36 5.00 17.61
C THR A 319 -12.21 5.66 16.52
N ALA A 320 -13.54 5.60 16.65
CA ALA A 320 -14.45 6.35 15.78
C ALA A 320 -14.29 7.89 15.92
N ALA A 321 -13.91 8.39 17.09
CA ALA A 321 -13.60 9.81 17.30
C ALA A 321 -12.26 10.22 16.66
N THR A 322 -11.27 9.32 16.66
CA THR A 322 -10.00 9.51 15.97
C THR A 322 -10.18 9.49 14.46
N ASP A 323 -10.98 8.56 13.93
CA ASP A 323 -11.32 8.51 12.50
C ASP A 323 -12.07 9.77 12.05
N ARG A 324 -13.01 10.29 12.86
CA ARG A 324 -13.66 11.59 12.62
C ARG A 324 -12.68 12.76 12.66
N SER A 325 -11.64 12.68 13.47
CA SER A 325 -10.60 13.72 13.56
C SER A 325 -9.70 13.71 12.33
N ILE A 326 -9.38 12.52 11.82
CA ILE A 326 -8.69 12.32 10.54
C ILE A 326 -9.56 12.83 9.39
N GLU A 327 -10.86 12.51 9.36
CA GLU A 327 -11.78 13.04 8.34
C GLU A 327 -11.90 14.56 8.38
N ARG A 328 -11.98 15.17 9.57
CA ARG A 328 -11.98 16.64 9.71
C ARG A 328 -10.67 17.27 9.26
N TYR A 329 -9.54 16.61 9.51
CA TYR A 329 -8.23 17.05 9.04
C TYR A 329 -8.14 16.98 7.50
N LEU A 330 -8.61 15.88 6.90
CA LEU A 330 -8.73 15.73 5.45
C LEU A 330 -9.67 16.76 4.83
N GLN A 331 -10.81 17.08 5.47
CA GLN A 331 -11.72 18.13 5.04
C GLN A 331 -11.12 19.54 5.14
N LYS A 332 -10.34 19.84 6.18
CA LYS A 332 -9.59 21.11 6.30
C LYS A 332 -8.54 21.24 5.21
N ILE A 333 -7.80 20.17 4.93
CA ILE A 333 -6.85 20.09 3.82
C ILE A 333 -7.56 20.36 2.49
N ASP A 334 -8.72 19.75 2.25
CA ASP A 334 -9.49 19.94 1.02
C ASP A 334 -10.07 21.35 0.88
N ARG A 335 -10.56 21.97 1.97
CA ARG A 335 -11.03 23.37 1.95
C ARG A 335 -9.90 24.34 1.63
N ARG A 336 -8.72 24.15 2.22
CA ARG A 336 -7.55 25.01 1.96
C ARG A 336 -6.99 24.79 0.55
N LYS A 337 -7.02 23.55 0.04
CA LYS A 337 -6.67 23.25 -1.36
C LYS A 337 -7.58 23.94 -2.38
N ARG A 338 -8.85 24.21 -2.04
CA ARG A 338 -9.78 25.00 -2.87
C ARG A 338 -9.58 26.51 -2.77
N ALA A 339 -8.90 26.99 -1.73
CA ALA A 339 -8.63 28.41 -1.55
C ALA A 339 -7.33 28.87 -2.25
N ILE A 340 -6.53 27.91 -2.74
CA ILE A 340 -5.21 28.12 -3.35
C ILE A 340 -5.23 27.79 -4.87
N SER A 341 -6.29 27.14 -5.36
CA SER A 341 -6.58 27.06 -6.80
C SER A 341 -7.60 28.11 -7.18
#